data_AF-A0A2C4A8H0-F1
#
_entry.id   AF-A0A2C4A8H0-F1
#
_cell.length_a   1.000
_cell.length_b   1.000
_cell.length_c   1.000
_cell.angle_alpha   90.00
_cell.angle_beta   90.00
_cell.angle_gamma   90.00
#
_symmetry.space_group_name_H-M   'P 1'
#
loop_
_entity.id
_entity.type
_entity.pdbx_description
1 polymer ?
#
loop_
_entity_poly.entity_id
_entity_poly.type
_entity_poly.pdbx_seq_one_letter_code
_entity_poly.pdbx_strand_id
1 'polypeptide(L)'
;MDALRKKWNVPETNTIAVGKTDVKGLRDLAFEGGSPEVRKEAGLPSLDTILPNREIRAPYDHLKNPKLAQFTRHAEEGVLNEFDYAIKKAGIEPTEVTGTLRIHQSNPRGVCNKCSKGLLKPHPIEKSGIFYQASKKYPNLTIEVTSEIDGSVKTNGLLSFVLKDGKIIE
;
A
#
# COMPACT_ATOMS: atom_id res chain seq x y z
N MET A 1 12.92 5.05 6.46
CA MET A 1 13.14 4.34 5.17
C MET A 1 14.49 3.61 5.17
N ASP A 2 15.57 4.25 5.60
CA ASP A 2 16.95 3.73 5.55
C ASP A 2 17.15 2.33 6.15
N ALA A 3 16.50 2.04 7.28
CA ALA A 3 16.58 0.71 7.90
C ALA A 3 16.08 -0.40 6.95
N LEU A 4 14.99 -0.14 6.21
CA LEU A 4 14.45 -1.09 5.23
C LEU A 4 15.35 -1.21 4.00
N ARG A 5 15.87 -0.08 3.51
CA ARG A 5 16.86 -0.07 2.41
C ARG A 5 18.09 -0.92 2.75
N LYS A 6 18.64 -0.73 3.95
CA LYS A 6 19.76 -1.52 4.45
C LYS A 6 19.41 -3.00 4.62
N LYS A 7 18.23 -3.31 5.17
CA LYS A 7 17.74 -4.69 5.37
C LYS A 7 17.63 -5.45 4.04
N TRP A 8 17.13 -4.78 2.99
CA TRP A 8 16.93 -5.40 1.68
C TRP A 8 18.09 -5.21 0.71
N ASN A 9 19.15 -4.49 1.13
CA ASN A 9 20.28 -4.11 0.29
C ASN A 9 19.84 -3.37 -1.00
N VAL A 10 18.88 -2.45 -0.87
CA VAL A 10 18.34 -1.62 -1.95
C VAL A 10 18.57 -0.13 -1.64
N PRO A 11 19.73 0.43 -2.01
CA PRO A 11 20.12 1.77 -1.60
C PRO A 11 19.27 2.87 -2.26
N GLU A 12 18.95 2.74 -3.54
CA GLU A 12 18.35 3.84 -4.31
C GLU A 12 16.98 3.49 -4.88
N THR A 13 16.79 2.25 -5.34
CA THR A 13 15.62 1.87 -6.13
C THR A 13 14.32 2.10 -5.37
N ASN A 14 13.36 2.68 -6.09
CA ASN A 14 12.01 2.93 -5.62
C ASN A 14 11.05 1.90 -6.25
N THR A 15 9.95 1.54 -5.61
CA THR A 15 9.39 2.07 -4.36
C THR A 15 9.58 1.07 -3.23
N ILE A 16 10.06 1.51 -2.07
CA ILE A 16 9.82 0.84 -0.79
C ILE A 16 8.72 1.58 -0.03
N ALA A 17 7.96 0.87 0.80
CA ALA A 17 6.96 1.46 1.68
C ALA A 17 7.04 0.80 3.07
N VAL A 18 6.76 1.60 4.11
CA VAL A 18 6.63 1.10 5.48
C VAL A 18 5.31 1.58 6.06
N GLY A 19 4.60 0.66 6.69
CA GLY A 19 3.41 0.90 7.49
C GLY A 19 3.71 0.81 8.99
N LYS A 20 3.15 1.73 9.78
CA LYS A 20 3.06 1.62 11.24
C LYS A 20 1.63 1.91 11.68
N THR A 21 1.20 1.33 12.79
CA THR A 21 -0.17 1.52 13.27
C THR A 21 -0.24 1.75 14.78
N ASP A 22 -1.26 2.46 15.23
CA ASP A 22 -1.61 2.60 16.64
C ASP A 22 -2.81 1.72 17.06
N VAL A 23 -3.34 0.90 16.13
CA VAL A 23 -4.38 -0.11 16.39
C VAL A 23 -3.96 -0.99 17.55
N LYS A 24 -4.86 -1.15 18.52
CA LYS A 24 -4.60 -1.92 19.75
C LYS A 24 -4.18 -3.35 19.38
N GLY A 25 -3.08 -3.80 19.97
CA GLY A 25 -2.51 -5.14 19.73
C GLY A 25 -1.53 -5.23 18.56
N LEU A 26 -1.38 -4.18 17.73
CA LEU A 26 -0.47 -4.17 16.57
C LEU A 26 0.60 -3.07 16.61
N ARG A 27 0.72 -2.32 17.71
CA ARG A 27 1.58 -1.12 17.81
C ARG A 27 3.07 -1.38 17.63
N ASP A 28 3.52 -2.57 17.99
CA ASP A 28 4.94 -2.96 17.89
C ASP A 28 5.29 -3.55 16.51
N LEU A 29 4.32 -3.65 15.61
CA LEU A 29 4.52 -4.17 14.27
C LEU A 29 4.91 -3.06 13.29
N ALA A 30 5.78 -3.42 12.35
CA ALA A 30 6.01 -2.67 11.13
C ALA A 30 5.61 -3.55 9.95
N PHE A 31 5.00 -2.92 8.95
CA PHE A 31 4.60 -3.56 7.70
C PHE A 31 5.50 -3.04 6.59
N GLU A 32 5.98 -3.91 5.72
CA GLU A 32 7.00 -3.59 4.73
C GLU A 32 6.51 -3.93 3.31
N GLY A 33 6.80 -3.05 2.37
CA GLY A 33 6.38 -3.19 0.98
C GLY A 33 7.52 -2.84 0.03
N GLY A 34 7.64 -3.59 -1.06
CA GLY A 34 8.56 -3.30 -2.15
C GLY A 34 7.86 -3.41 -3.50
N SER A 35 8.15 -2.49 -4.41
CA SER A 35 7.73 -2.57 -5.81
C SER A 35 8.32 -3.82 -6.49
N PRO A 36 7.82 -4.24 -7.66
CA PRO A 36 8.39 -5.38 -8.38
C PRO A 36 9.89 -5.22 -8.66
N GLU A 37 10.35 -4.00 -8.95
CA GLU A 37 11.77 -3.70 -9.20
C GLU A 37 12.60 -3.81 -7.92
N VAL A 38 12.15 -3.22 -6.82
CA VAL A 38 12.81 -3.33 -5.50
C VAL A 38 12.91 -4.79 -5.07
N ARG A 39 11.83 -5.56 -5.22
CA ARG A 39 11.82 -6.98 -4.83
C ARG A 39 12.80 -7.78 -5.67
N LYS A 40 12.87 -7.50 -6.99
CA LYS A 40 13.84 -8.13 -7.88
C LYS A 40 15.28 -7.82 -7.47
N GLU A 41 15.60 -6.55 -7.18
CA GLU A 41 16.94 -6.14 -6.74
C GLU A 41 17.32 -6.78 -5.40
N ALA A 42 16.39 -6.82 -4.45
CA ALA A 42 16.58 -7.43 -3.14
C ALA A 42 16.61 -8.97 -3.15
N GLY A 43 16.41 -9.61 -4.31
CA GLY A 43 16.29 -11.07 -4.41
C GLY A 43 15.04 -11.64 -3.71
N LEU A 44 14.01 -10.83 -3.51
CA LEU A 44 12.77 -11.23 -2.85
C LEU A 44 11.75 -11.80 -3.85
N PRO A 45 10.95 -12.82 -3.47
CA PRO A 45 9.91 -13.37 -4.34
C PRO A 45 8.83 -12.32 -4.66
N SER A 46 8.07 -12.51 -5.74
CA SER A 46 6.93 -11.63 -6.07
C SER A 46 5.84 -11.64 -4.98
N LEU A 47 5.04 -10.57 -4.88
CA LEU A 47 3.83 -10.56 -4.05
C LEU A 47 2.83 -11.65 -4.46
N ASP A 48 2.78 -12.02 -5.74
CA ASP A 48 1.94 -13.14 -6.19
C ASP A 48 2.44 -14.49 -5.67
N THR A 49 3.73 -14.61 -5.31
CA THR A 49 4.30 -15.83 -4.72
C THR A 49 4.06 -15.88 -3.22
N ILE A 50 4.31 -14.79 -2.49
CA ILE A 50 4.23 -14.80 -1.02
C ILE A 50 2.81 -14.55 -0.49
N LEU A 51 1.96 -13.87 -1.27
CA LEU A 51 0.60 -13.51 -0.90
C LEU A 51 -0.35 -13.79 -2.09
N PRO A 52 -0.48 -15.05 -2.54
CA PRO A 52 -1.25 -15.39 -3.74
C PRO A 52 -2.76 -15.10 -3.60
N ASN A 53 -3.30 -15.27 -2.40
CA ASN A 53 -4.74 -15.15 -2.10
C ASN A 53 -5.09 -13.86 -1.34
N ARG A 54 -4.29 -12.81 -1.55
CA ARG A 54 -4.46 -11.53 -0.87
C ARG A 54 -5.74 -10.83 -1.33
N GLU A 55 -6.46 -10.24 -0.38
CA GLU A 55 -7.77 -9.65 -0.65
C GLU A 55 -7.68 -8.23 -1.19
N ILE A 56 -6.68 -7.45 -0.76
CA ILE A 56 -6.43 -6.12 -1.28
C ILE A 56 -5.52 -6.26 -2.49
N ARG A 57 -6.07 -6.18 -3.69
CA ARG A 57 -5.32 -6.46 -4.92
C ARG A 57 -5.65 -5.46 -6.01
N ALA A 58 -4.61 -4.93 -6.67
CA ALA A 58 -4.81 -4.04 -7.80
C ALA A 58 -5.68 -4.73 -8.87
N PRO A 59 -6.73 -4.07 -9.41
CA PRO A 59 -7.78 -4.70 -10.21
C PRO A 59 -7.37 -4.90 -11.68
N TYR A 60 -6.07 -5.02 -11.95
CA TYR A 60 -5.54 -5.05 -13.31
C TYR A 60 -5.03 -6.44 -13.67
N ASP A 61 -5.59 -6.99 -14.75
CA ASP A 61 -5.20 -8.29 -15.27
C ASP A 61 -3.99 -8.17 -16.20
N HIS A 62 -2.82 -8.35 -15.62
CA HIS A 62 -1.55 -8.34 -16.35
C HIS A 62 -1.29 -9.64 -17.14
N LEU A 63 -2.00 -10.74 -16.83
CA LEU A 63 -1.89 -11.98 -17.61
C LEU A 63 -2.59 -11.81 -18.97
N LYS A 64 -3.74 -11.13 -18.97
CA LYS A 64 -4.45 -10.77 -20.20
C LYS A 64 -3.79 -9.60 -20.95
N ASN A 65 -3.24 -8.61 -20.24
CA ASN A 65 -2.53 -7.49 -20.85
C ASN A 65 -1.23 -7.17 -20.10
N PRO A 66 -0.07 -7.64 -20.59
CA PRO A 66 1.22 -7.44 -19.94
C PRO A 66 1.57 -5.99 -19.62
N LYS A 67 1.06 -5.01 -20.39
CA LYS A 67 1.29 -3.58 -20.15
C LYS A 67 0.71 -3.10 -18.81
N LEU A 68 -0.24 -3.84 -18.25
CA LEU A 68 -0.85 -3.54 -16.96
C LEU A 68 -0.01 -4.03 -15.77
N ALA A 69 1.04 -4.81 -15.99
CA ALA A 69 1.92 -5.30 -14.92
C ALA A 69 2.51 -4.17 -14.07
N GLN A 70 2.77 -3.01 -14.68
CA GLN A 70 3.29 -1.79 -14.05
C GLN A 70 2.31 -1.10 -13.06
N PHE A 71 1.10 -1.64 -12.90
CA PHE A 71 0.07 -1.10 -11.99
C PHE A 71 -0.31 -2.10 -10.89
N THR A 72 0.50 -3.14 -10.69
CA THR A 72 0.18 -4.28 -9.83
C THR A 72 1.37 -4.65 -8.97
N ARG A 73 1.13 -5.23 -7.78
CA ARG A 73 2.17 -5.71 -6.86
C ARG A 73 3.11 -4.59 -6.39
N HIS A 74 2.56 -3.40 -6.17
CA HIS A 74 3.35 -2.26 -5.71
C HIS A 74 3.61 -2.34 -4.20
N ALA A 75 4.51 -1.50 -3.72
CA ALA A 75 4.95 -1.50 -2.32
C ALA A 75 3.77 -1.32 -1.35
N GLU A 76 2.86 -0.40 -1.66
CA GLU A 76 1.70 -0.09 -0.82
C GLU A 76 0.71 -1.26 -0.75
N GLU A 77 0.61 -2.07 -1.82
CA GLU A 77 -0.18 -3.31 -1.81
C GLU A 77 0.40 -4.32 -0.83
N GLY A 78 1.73 -4.42 -0.73
CA GLY A 78 2.41 -5.25 0.25
C GLY A 78 2.08 -4.82 1.68
N VAL A 79 2.29 -3.54 2.00
CA VAL A 79 2.02 -2.96 3.33
C VAL A 79 0.56 -3.21 3.76
N LEU A 80 -0.40 -2.94 2.88
CA LEU A 80 -1.81 -3.10 3.18
C LEU A 80 -2.19 -4.57 3.47
N ASN A 81 -1.58 -5.53 2.76
CA ASN A 81 -1.87 -6.94 2.98
C ASN A 81 -1.12 -7.54 4.17
N GLU A 82 0.07 -7.04 4.52
CA GLU A 82 0.72 -7.43 5.78
C GLU A 82 -0.08 -6.95 6.99
N PHE A 83 -0.61 -5.71 6.92
CA PHE A 83 -1.56 -5.21 7.92
C PHE A 83 -2.83 -6.08 7.98
N ASP A 84 -3.43 -6.39 6.83
CA ASP A 84 -4.61 -7.25 6.73
C ASP A 84 -4.40 -8.62 7.38
N TYR A 85 -3.24 -9.22 7.12
CA TYR A 85 -2.86 -10.50 7.71
C TYR A 85 -2.69 -10.40 9.23
N ALA A 86 -2.08 -9.32 9.73
CA ALA A 86 -1.88 -9.10 11.16
C ALA A 86 -3.22 -8.92 11.91
N ILE A 87 -4.17 -8.19 11.33
CA ILE A 87 -5.53 -8.03 11.88
C ILE A 87 -6.24 -9.38 11.97
N LYS A 88 -6.24 -10.17 10.88
CA LYS A 88 -6.83 -11.51 10.86
C LYS A 88 -6.20 -12.43 11.88
N LYS A 89 -4.87 -12.40 11.99
CA LYS A 89 -4.13 -13.21 12.98
C LYS A 89 -4.46 -12.82 14.41
N ALA A 90 -4.75 -11.54 14.66
CA ALA A 90 -5.21 -11.05 15.95
C ALA A 90 -6.70 -11.35 16.22
N GLY A 91 -7.45 -11.86 15.25
CA GLY A 91 -8.87 -12.18 15.38
C GLY A 91 -9.76 -10.94 15.55
N ILE A 92 -9.33 -9.79 15.02
CA ILE A 92 -10.09 -8.52 15.10
C ILE A 92 -10.97 -8.41 13.87
N GLU A 93 -12.27 -8.20 14.07
CA GLU A 93 -13.20 -8.00 12.97
C GLU A 93 -12.93 -6.68 12.23
N PRO A 94 -13.07 -6.63 10.89
CA PRO A 94 -12.72 -5.43 10.12
C PRO A 94 -13.46 -4.14 10.56
N THR A 95 -14.69 -4.28 11.04
CA THR A 95 -15.49 -3.15 11.56
C THR A 95 -15.05 -2.69 12.95
N GLU A 96 -14.31 -3.49 13.70
CA GLU A 96 -13.80 -3.14 15.03
C GLU A 96 -12.40 -2.50 14.99
N VAL A 97 -11.74 -2.55 13.82
CA VAL A 97 -10.43 -1.94 13.62
C VAL A 97 -10.54 -0.41 13.71
N THR A 98 -10.02 0.12 14.82
CA THR A 98 -9.99 1.55 15.12
C THR A 98 -8.56 2.01 15.39
N GLY A 99 -8.25 3.23 14.95
CA GLY A 99 -6.92 3.82 15.02
C GLY A 99 -6.47 4.34 13.65
N THR A 100 -5.16 4.47 13.49
CA THR A 100 -4.51 4.94 12.28
C THR A 100 -3.48 3.95 11.78
N LEU A 101 -3.50 3.67 10.47
CA LEU A 101 -2.40 3.05 9.73
C LEU A 101 -1.67 4.13 8.93
N ARG A 102 -0.40 4.37 9.26
CA ARG A 102 0.47 5.36 8.62
C ARG A 102 1.38 4.66 7.63
N ILE A 103 1.27 5.00 6.35
CA ILE A 103 2.04 4.43 5.27
C ILE A 103 2.92 5.53 4.68
N HIS A 104 4.22 5.26 4.63
CA HIS A 104 5.19 6.15 4.00
C HIS A 104 5.92 5.40 2.89
N GLN A 105 5.99 5.98 1.69
CA GLN A 105 6.67 5.39 0.53
C GLN A 105 7.83 6.25 0.01
N SER A 106 8.82 5.61 -0.59
CA SER A 106 10.03 6.28 -1.05
C SER A 106 9.93 6.95 -2.42
N ASN A 107 8.82 6.79 -3.14
CA ASN A 107 8.70 7.33 -4.50
C ASN A 107 8.23 8.79 -4.50
N PRO A 108 9.09 9.75 -4.90
CA PRO A 108 8.75 11.17 -4.86
C PRO A 108 7.72 11.61 -5.90
N ARG A 109 7.32 10.70 -6.81
CA ARG A 109 6.23 10.98 -7.75
C ARG A 109 4.84 10.85 -7.10
N GLY A 110 4.75 10.30 -5.90
CA GLY A 110 3.49 10.09 -5.17
C GLY A 110 2.71 8.85 -5.60
N VAL A 111 1.56 8.63 -4.95
CA VAL A 111 0.65 7.53 -5.24
C VAL A 111 -0.09 7.77 -6.55
N CYS A 112 0.09 6.90 -7.53
CA CYS A 112 -0.49 7.07 -8.86
C CYS A 112 -2.03 6.91 -8.85
N ASN A 113 -2.68 7.47 -9.88
CA ASN A 113 -4.13 7.43 -10.06
C ASN A 113 -4.73 6.02 -10.20
N LYS A 114 -3.90 5.00 -10.45
CA LYS A 114 -4.32 3.59 -10.50
C LYS A 114 -4.47 3.00 -9.10
N CYS A 115 -3.55 3.33 -8.20
CA CYS A 115 -3.59 2.88 -6.80
C CYS A 115 -4.67 3.62 -5.98
N SER A 116 -4.92 4.89 -6.30
CA SER A 116 -5.96 5.73 -5.65
C SER A 116 -7.33 5.70 -6.34
N LYS A 117 -7.50 4.86 -7.36
CA LYS A 117 -8.76 4.76 -8.11
C LYS A 117 -9.93 4.44 -7.18
N GLY A 118 -11.01 5.20 -7.27
CA GLY A 118 -12.19 5.06 -6.39
C GLY A 118 -12.25 6.11 -5.27
N LEU A 119 -11.13 6.72 -4.88
CA LEU A 119 -11.10 7.69 -3.77
C LEU A 119 -11.75 9.04 -4.12
N LEU A 120 -11.48 9.57 -5.33
CA LEU A 120 -12.03 10.86 -5.78
C LEU A 120 -13.38 10.74 -6.47
N LYS A 121 -13.66 9.58 -7.08
CA LYS A 121 -14.90 9.29 -7.79
C LYS A 121 -15.34 7.88 -7.43
N PRO A 122 -16.56 7.69 -6.90
CA PRO A 122 -17.07 6.36 -6.57
C PRO A 122 -16.90 5.39 -7.74
N HIS A 123 -16.44 4.20 -7.42
CA HIS A 123 -16.20 3.15 -8.40
C HIS A 123 -16.49 1.80 -7.77
N PRO A 124 -16.91 0.77 -8.53
CA PRO A 124 -17.10 -0.56 -7.98
C PRO A 124 -15.84 -1.05 -7.28
N ILE A 125 -15.98 -1.66 -6.08
CA ILE A 125 -14.86 -2.02 -5.22
C ILE A 125 -13.86 -2.94 -5.93
N GLU A 126 -14.37 -3.90 -6.71
CA GLU A 126 -13.62 -4.87 -7.49
C GLU A 126 -12.85 -4.25 -8.67
N LYS A 127 -13.16 -3.00 -9.02
CA LYS A 127 -12.47 -2.23 -10.07
C LYS A 127 -11.69 -1.04 -9.51
N SER A 128 -11.69 -0.87 -8.19
CA SER A 128 -11.06 0.24 -7.49
C SER A 128 -9.62 -0.08 -7.13
N GLY A 129 -8.82 0.95 -6.87
CA GLY A 129 -7.43 0.80 -6.42
C GLY A 129 -7.35 0.30 -4.98
N ILE A 130 -6.16 -0.15 -4.62
CA ILE A 130 -5.87 -0.81 -3.33
C ILE A 130 -6.25 0.03 -2.11
N PHE A 131 -6.10 1.36 -2.16
CA PHE A 131 -6.41 2.23 -1.04
C PHE A 131 -7.92 2.33 -0.77
N TYR A 132 -8.72 2.39 -1.84
CA TYR A 132 -10.17 2.38 -1.71
C TYR A 132 -10.66 1.04 -1.15
N GLN A 133 -10.14 -0.07 -1.68
CA GLN A 133 -10.46 -1.43 -1.19
C GLN A 133 -10.14 -1.57 0.30
N ALA A 134 -8.93 -1.21 0.72
CA ALA A 134 -8.49 -1.31 2.11
C ALA A 134 -9.34 -0.45 3.06
N SER A 135 -9.61 0.80 2.66
CA SER A 135 -10.39 1.72 3.49
C SER A 135 -11.87 1.34 3.59
N LYS A 136 -12.43 0.70 2.56
CA LYS A 136 -13.78 0.12 2.62
C LYS A 136 -13.84 -1.16 3.45
N LYS A 137 -12.79 -1.97 3.42
CA LYS A 137 -12.68 -3.16 4.27
C LYS A 137 -12.60 -2.78 5.75
N TYR A 138 -11.86 -1.73 6.10
CA TYR A 138 -11.67 -1.23 7.45
C TYR A 138 -12.32 0.16 7.63
N PRO A 139 -13.65 0.25 7.71
CA PRO A 139 -14.35 1.54 7.64
C PRO A 139 -14.03 2.50 8.80
N ASN A 140 -13.63 1.95 9.95
CA ASN A 140 -13.30 2.72 11.15
C ASN A 140 -11.81 3.08 11.28
N LEU A 141 -10.96 2.53 10.41
CA LEU A 141 -9.53 2.82 10.33
C LEU A 141 -9.28 4.12 9.55
N THR A 142 -8.48 5.00 10.12
CA THR A 142 -7.87 6.10 9.37
C THR A 142 -6.59 5.59 8.69
N ILE A 143 -6.43 5.86 7.40
CA ILE A 143 -5.19 5.55 6.68
C ILE A 143 -4.54 6.87 6.31
N GLU A 144 -3.31 7.10 6.78
CA GLU A 144 -2.50 8.27 6.45
C GLU A 144 -1.41 7.82 5.47
N VAL A 145 -1.36 8.41 4.28
CA VAL A 145 -0.39 8.05 3.24
C VAL A 145 0.48 9.23 2.93
N THR A 146 1.79 9.03 2.90
CA THR A 146 2.79 10.04 2.56
C THR A 146 3.86 9.46 1.64
N SER A 147 4.54 10.34 0.91
CA SER A 147 5.64 10.00 0.01
C SER A 147 6.85 10.88 0.33
N GLU A 148 8.06 10.37 0.11
CA GLU A 148 9.28 11.19 0.13
C GLU A 148 9.13 12.41 -0.80
N ILE A 149 9.77 13.52 -0.45
CA ILE A 149 9.70 14.76 -1.24
C ILE A 149 11.06 15.01 -1.86
N ASP A 150 11.09 15.11 -3.19
CA ASP A 150 12.26 15.52 -3.95
C ASP A 150 11.85 16.63 -4.93
N GLY A 151 12.30 17.86 -4.66
CA GLY A 151 11.97 19.04 -5.47
C GLY A 151 12.50 18.99 -6.91
N SER A 152 13.42 18.08 -7.21
CA SER A 152 13.92 17.85 -8.57
C SER A 152 13.01 16.92 -9.40
N VAL A 153 12.10 16.19 -8.76
CA VAL A 153 11.22 15.21 -9.40
C VAL A 153 9.82 15.77 -9.57
N LYS A 154 9.34 15.80 -10.83
CA LYS A 154 7.94 16.17 -11.12
C LYS A 154 6.97 15.14 -10.54
N THR A 155 6.01 15.63 -9.75
CA THR A 155 4.93 14.82 -9.16
C THR A 155 3.96 14.31 -10.25
N ASN A 156 3.41 13.12 -10.04
CA ASN A 156 2.43 12.50 -10.94
C ASN A 156 1.21 11.92 -10.19
N GLY A 157 1.28 11.87 -8.86
CA GLY A 157 0.26 11.30 -8.00
C GLY A 157 0.00 12.17 -6.78
N LEU A 158 -0.75 11.61 -5.82
CA LEU A 158 -0.96 12.23 -4.52
C LEU A 158 0.29 12.02 -3.67
N LEU A 159 0.93 13.10 -3.24
CA LEU A 159 2.11 13.04 -2.35
C LEU A 159 1.71 12.67 -0.93
N SER A 160 0.61 13.22 -0.45
CA SER A 160 0.02 12.93 0.86
C SER A 160 -1.49 12.95 0.76
N PHE A 161 -2.15 12.08 1.52
CA PHE A 161 -3.60 12.09 1.72
C PHE A 161 -3.97 11.25 2.94
N VAL A 162 -5.07 11.62 3.60
CA VAL A 162 -5.69 10.85 4.67
C VAL A 162 -7.02 10.34 4.16
N LEU A 163 -7.31 9.05 4.36
CA LEU A 163 -8.58 8.46 3.98
C LEU A 163 -9.25 7.67 5.11
N LYS A 164 -10.58 7.66 5.08
CA LYS A 164 -11.43 6.87 5.96
C LYS A 164 -12.70 6.47 5.22
N ASP A 165 -13.14 5.23 5.41
CA ASP A 165 -14.30 4.63 4.73
C ASP A 165 -14.38 4.97 3.21
N GLY A 166 -13.25 4.80 2.51
CA GLY A 166 -13.15 5.00 1.07
C GLY A 166 -13.24 6.46 0.60
N LYS A 167 -13.11 7.44 1.50
CA LYS A 167 -13.10 8.88 1.17
C LYS A 167 -11.81 9.52 1.65
N ILE A 168 -11.26 10.41 0.85
CA ILE A 168 -10.20 11.32 1.30
C ILE A 168 -10.83 12.35 2.23
N ILE A 169 -10.22 12.55 3.40
CA ILE A 169 -10.66 13.51 4.43
C ILE A 169 -9.65 14.64 4.64
N GLU A 170 -8.42 14.49 4.13
CA GLU A 170 -7.35 15.50 4.11
C GLU A 170 -6.37 15.23 2.96
#